data_AF-A0A372QP42-F1
#
_entry.id   AF-A0A372QP42-F1
#
_cell.length_a   1.000
_cell.length_b   1.000
_cell.length_c   1.000
_cell.angle_alpha   90.00
_cell.angle_beta   90.00
_cell.angle_gamma   90.00
#
_symmetry.space_group_name_H-M   'P 1'
#
loop_
_entity.id
_entity.type
_entity.pdbx_description
1 polymer ?
#
loop_
_entity_poly.entity_id
_entity_poly.type
_entity_poly.pdbx_seq_one_letter_code
_entity_poly.pdbx_strand_id
1 'polypeptide(L)'
;MIKIWKNGNKYAKNGDTKYMMTLAGYYMMKGPNKYHHDAESWYKEAEKLGSHEAKLCLGYMHSIGKLSFDPKRAKDLFKNVINKLEYHKNDEEKELSRIAMRNMALIYHNSHLIRPLEVSNLTKLKKISDLKVNNLAKIKLKRAFKWYEKSFDLYDSQSAYNLGLLYESDDDGIEKDEKKAEYYFRKAIEYDENNIPAKKKLGNILFNKEDANEKDEGLRLLTEAARIE
;
A
#
# COMPACT_ATOMS: atom_id res chain seq x y z
N MET A 1 28.10 -7.81 11.34
CA MET A 1 27.27 -8.63 10.43
C MET A 1 27.35 -10.14 10.73
N ILE A 2 28.52 -10.79 10.77
CA ILE A 2 28.65 -12.24 11.06
C ILE A 2 28.06 -12.65 12.43
N LYS A 3 28.21 -11.80 13.46
CA LYS A 3 27.66 -12.05 14.80
C LYS A 3 26.12 -12.00 14.85
N ILE A 4 25.50 -11.15 14.03
CA ILE A 4 24.03 -11.06 13.88
C ILE A 4 23.51 -12.31 13.18
N TRP A 5 24.21 -12.79 12.14
CA TRP A 5 23.83 -14.01 11.42
C TRP A 5 23.94 -15.28 12.28
N LYS A 6 25.04 -15.43 13.04
CA LYS A 6 25.20 -16.55 14.00
C LYS A 6 24.10 -16.57 15.07
N ASN A 7 23.70 -15.38 15.54
CA ASN A 7 22.63 -15.26 16.52
C ASN A 7 21.24 -15.44 15.88
N GLY A 8 21.04 -15.01 14.63
CA GLY A 8 19.78 -15.18 13.90
C GLY A 8 19.37 -16.64 13.78
N ASN A 9 20.29 -17.54 13.45
CA ASN A 9 20.03 -18.99 13.44
C ASN A 9 19.65 -19.57 14.80
N LYS A 10 20.11 -18.97 15.91
CA LYS A 10 19.72 -19.38 17.26
C LYS A 10 18.30 -18.93 17.59
N TYR A 11 17.94 -17.69 17.25
CA TYR A 11 16.59 -17.16 17.45
C TYR A 11 15.56 -17.82 16.51
N ALA A 12 15.99 -18.20 15.30
CA ALA A 12 15.22 -19.02 14.37
C ALA A 12 14.76 -20.32 15.01
N LYS A 13 15.73 -21.03 15.59
CA LYS A 13 15.53 -22.31 16.26
C LYS A 13 14.70 -22.18 17.54
N ASN A 14 14.66 -21.00 18.15
CA ASN A 14 13.86 -20.72 19.34
C ASN A 14 12.45 -20.21 19.00
N GLY A 15 12.10 -20.03 17.72
CA GLY A 15 10.77 -19.59 17.29
C GLY A 15 10.42 -18.14 17.60
N ASP A 16 11.42 -17.27 17.83
CA ASP A 16 11.17 -15.85 18.15
C ASP A 16 10.81 -15.05 16.89
N THR A 17 9.50 -14.99 16.59
CA THR A 17 8.97 -14.29 15.41
C THR A 17 9.27 -12.79 15.45
N LYS A 18 9.27 -12.15 16.62
CA LYS A 18 9.54 -10.72 16.75
C LYS A 18 10.98 -10.37 16.34
N TYR A 19 11.94 -11.20 16.74
CA TYR A 19 13.32 -11.07 16.32
C TYR A 19 13.47 -11.27 14.80
N MET A 20 12.87 -12.33 14.25
CA MET A 20 12.89 -12.60 12.80
C MET A 20 12.35 -11.40 11.99
N MET A 21 11.20 -10.88 12.40
CA MET A 21 10.55 -9.72 11.78
C MET A 21 11.41 -8.47 11.83
N THR A 22 12.01 -8.16 12.98
CA THR A 22 12.87 -6.99 13.17
C THR A 22 14.11 -7.05 12.26
N LEU A 23 14.76 -8.21 12.21
CA LEU A 23 15.96 -8.41 11.39
C LEU A 23 15.64 -8.35 9.89
N ALA A 24 14.55 -8.99 9.46
CA ALA A 24 14.08 -8.95 8.08
C ALA A 24 13.68 -7.53 7.66
N GLY A 25 13.01 -6.78 8.54
CA GLY A 25 12.67 -5.37 8.33
C GLY A 25 13.92 -4.50 8.14
N TYR A 26 14.94 -4.69 8.99
CA TYR A 26 16.22 -4.00 8.85
C TYR A 26 16.88 -4.26 7.49
N TYR A 27 16.94 -5.53 7.05
CA TYR A 27 17.51 -5.87 5.75
C TYR A 27 16.71 -5.31 4.58
N MET A 28 15.39 -5.22 4.71
CA MET A 28 14.52 -4.64 3.70
C MET A 28 14.65 -3.12 3.56
N MET A 29 14.93 -2.41 4.65
CA MET A 29 14.98 -0.93 4.69
C MET A 29 16.39 -0.37 4.52
N LYS A 30 17.38 -0.96 5.18
CA LYS A 30 18.75 -0.44 5.29
C LYS A 30 19.82 -1.42 4.82
N GLY A 31 19.43 -2.66 4.52
CA GLY A 31 20.34 -3.68 4.01
C GLY A 31 20.62 -3.50 2.51
N PRO A 32 21.82 -3.85 2.04
CA PRO A 32 22.08 -4.09 0.62
C PRO A 32 21.06 -5.05 0.00
N ASN A 33 20.65 -4.82 -1.25
CA ASN A 33 19.64 -5.62 -1.98
C ASN A 33 19.89 -7.14 -1.94
N LYS A 34 21.16 -7.56 -1.87
CA LYS A 34 21.54 -8.97 -1.75
C LYS A 34 20.96 -9.67 -0.51
N TYR A 35 20.58 -8.93 0.53
CA TYR A 35 19.98 -9.48 1.75
C TYR A 35 18.45 -9.59 1.69
N HIS A 36 17.81 -9.23 0.57
CA HIS A 36 16.36 -9.41 0.44
C HIS A 36 15.95 -10.89 0.44
N HIS A 37 16.77 -11.79 -0.10
CA HIS A 37 16.51 -13.23 -0.02
C HIS A 37 16.58 -13.75 1.41
N ASP A 38 17.51 -13.24 2.21
CA ASP A 38 17.59 -13.56 3.63
C ASP A 38 16.34 -13.05 4.36
N ALA A 39 15.94 -11.79 4.12
CA ALA A 39 14.72 -11.22 4.68
C ALA A 39 13.47 -12.02 4.30
N GLU A 40 13.35 -12.44 3.05
CA GLU A 40 12.25 -13.30 2.59
C GLU A 40 12.24 -14.64 3.35
N SER A 41 13.40 -15.24 3.55
CA SER A 41 13.53 -16.51 4.28
C SER A 41 13.08 -16.36 5.73
N TRP A 42 13.46 -15.25 6.39
CA TRP A 42 13.02 -14.92 7.74
C TRP A 42 11.51 -14.70 7.82
N TYR A 43 10.92 -13.97 6.86
CA TYR A 43 9.48 -13.81 6.83
C TYR A 43 8.75 -15.12 6.56
N LYS A 44 9.26 -16.00 5.68
CA LYS A 44 8.67 -17.33 5.45
C LYS A 44 8.67 -18.18 6.72
N GLU A 45 9.74 -18.11 7.51
CA GLU A 45 9.80 -18.85 8.77
C GLU A 45 8.83 -18.28 9.82
N ALA A 46 8.77 -16.95 9.95
CA ALA A 46 7.80 -16.30 10.82
C ALA A 46 6.34 -16.56 10.38
N GLU A 47 6.06 -16.63 9.07
CA GLU A 47 4.75 -17.02 8.52
C GLU A 47 4.35 -18.44 8.97
N LYS A 48 5.28 -19.42 8.89
CA LYS A 48 5.01 -20.80 9.35
C LYS A 48 4.70 -20.86 10.83
N LEU A 49 5.32 -19.99 11.62
CA LEU A 49 5.05 -19.84 13.05
C LEU A 49 3.77 -19.03 13.34
N GLY A 50 3.06 -18.57 12.31
CA GLY A 50 1.75 -17.94 12.43
C GLY A 50 1.74 -16.41 12.44
N SER A 51 2.87 -15.73 12.22
CA SER A 51 2.93 -14.26 12.20
C SER A 51 2.13 -13.67 11.04
N HIS A 52 1.20 -12.77 11.37
CA HIS A 52 0.40 -12.04 10.39
C HIS A 52 1.21 -10.90 9.76
N GLU A 53 2.09 -10.28 10.53
CA GLU A 53 3.04 -9.26 10.06
C GLU A 53 3.93 -9.83 8.95
N ALA A 54 4.44 -11.05 9.15
CA ALA A 54 5.26 -11.74 8.15
C ALA A 54 4.51 -11.94 6.84
N LYS A 55 3.23 -12.31 6.89
CA LYS A 55 2.36 -12.41 5.71
C LYS A 55 2.18 -11.07 5.01
N LEU A 56 2.04 -9.97 5.76
CA LEU A 56 1.97 -8.63 5.17
C LEU A 56 3.27 -8.26 4.45
N CYS A 57 4.42 -8.51 5.08
CA CYS A 57 5.72 -8.26 4.49
C CYS A 57 5.95 -9.09 3.22
N LEU A 58 5.64 -10.39 3.25
CA LEU A 58 5.70 -11.26 2.07
C LEU A 58 4.74 -10.80 0.97
N GLY A 59 3.51 -10.45 1.33
CA GLY A 59 2.53 -9.95 0.38
C GLY A 59 2.99 -8.67 -0.30
N TYR A 60 3.58 -7.76 0.47
CA TYR A 60 4.17 -6.53 -0.06
C TYR A 60 5.33 -6.84 -1.02
N MET A 61 6.26 -7.71 -0.62
CA MET A 61 7.38 -8.13 -1.47
C MET A 61 6.93 -8.68 -2.82
N HIS A 62 5.91 -9.55 -2.81
CA HIS A 62 5.32 -10.10 -4.03
C HIS A 62 4.56 -9.06 -4.85
N SER A 63 3.93 -8.06 -4.22
CA SER A 63 3.19 -7.00 -4.91
C SER A 63 4.08 -5.99 -5.65
N ILE A 64 5.30 -5.74 -5.18
CA ILE A 64 6.23 -4.78 -5.81
C ILE A 64 7.33 -5.46 -6.62
N GLY A 65 7.43 -6.80 -6.55
CA GLY A 65 8.43 -7.56 -7.29
C GLY A 65 9.86 -7.41 -6.77
N LYS A 66 10.04 -7.19 -5.45
CA LYS A 66 11.37 -6.97 -4.85
C LYS A 66 12.32 -8.18 -4.99
N LEU A 67 11.77 -9.38 -5.22
CA LEU A 67 12.48 -10.61 -5.57
C LEU A 67 11.81 -11.35 -6.72
N SER A 68 10.50 -11.55 -6.59
CA SER A 68 9.66 -12.13 -7.63
C SER A 68 8.30 -11.45 -7.59
N PHE A 69 7.89 -10.91 -8.73
CA PHE A 69 6.60 -10.26 -8.88
C PHE A 69 5.48 -11.32 -8.98
N ASP A 70 4.66 -11.41 -7.94
CA ASP A 70 3.51 -12.33 -7.87
C ASP A 70 2.30 -11.64 -7.20
N PRO A 71 1.54 -10.83 -7.94
CA PRO A 71 0.40 -10.13 -7.39
C PRO A 71 -0.73 -11.08 -6.99
N LYS A 72 -0.75 -12.34 -7.46
CA LYS A 72 -1.74 -13.33 -7.03
C LYS A 72 -1.42 -13.80 -5.61
N ARG A 73 -0.19 -14.23 -5.37
CA ARG A 73 0.29 -14.63 -4.04
C ARG A 73 0.16 -13.48 -3.04
N ALA A 74 0.46 -12.25 -3.45
CA ALA A 74 0.28 -11.08 -2.61
C ALA A 74 -1.16 -10.91 -2.12
N LYS A 75 -2.14 -11.01 -3.02
CA LYS A 75 -3.57 -10.94 -2.66
C LYS A 75 -3.98 -12.10 -1.75
N ASP A 76 -3.50 -13.31 -2.00
CA ASP A 76 -3.85 -14.47 -1.18
C ASP A 76 -3.35 -14.28 0.26
N LEU A 77 -2.13 -13.76 0.44
CA LEU A 77 -1.56 -13.43 1.74
C LEU A 77 -2.35 -12.33 2.47
N PHE A 78 -2.66 -11.23 1.79
CA PHE A 78 -3.45 -10.14 2.38
C PHE A 78 -4.86 -10.60 2.75
N LYS A 79 -5.53 -11.35 1.86
CA LYS A 79 -6.87 -11.91 2.14
C LYS A 79 -6.84 -12.85 3.34
N ASN A 80 -5.78 -13.63 3.51
CA ASN A 80 -5.62 -14.49 4.67
C ASN A 80 -5.58 -13.68 5.97
N VAL A 81 -4.78 -12.60 6.01
CA VAL A 81 -4.70 -11.69 7.17
C VAL A 81 -6.06 -11.06 7.46
N ILE A 82 -6.71 -10.48 6.44
CA ILE A 82 -8.03 -9.83 6.57
C ILE A 82 -9.07 -10.79 7.15
N ASN A 83 -9.15 -12.02 6.62
CA ASN A 83 -10.12 -13.00 7.09
C ASN A 83 -9.83 -13.50 8.51
N LYS A 84 -8.55 -13.62 8.90
CA LYS A 84 -8.18 -14.10 10.23
C LYS A 84 -8.40 -13.05 11.30
N LEU A 85 -8.29 -11.78 10.93
CA LEU A 85 -8.42 -10.64 11.81
C LEU A 85 -9.76 -9.94 11.63
N GLU A 86 -10.80 -10.60 11.08
CA GLU A 86 -12.12 -9.97 10.83
C GLU A 86 -12.75 -9.38 12.10
N TYR A 87 -12.57 -10.06 13.24
CA TYR A 87 -12.96 -9.58 14.56
C TYR A 87 -11.71 -9.16 15.33
N HIS A 88 -11.35 -7.88 15.20
CA HIS A 88 -10.18 -7.32 15.88
C HIS A 88 -10.35 -7.38 17.40
N LYS A 89 -9.39 -8.00 18.09
CA LYS A 89 -9.37 -8.11 19.56
C LYS A 89 -8.59 -6.98 20.23
N ASN A 90 -7.69 -6.34 19.49
CA ASN A 90 -6.84 -5.26 19.95
C ASN A 90 -6.46 -4.32 18.79
N ASP A 91 -5.79 -3.21 19.12
CA ASP A 91 -5.38 -2.20 18.14
C ASP A 91 -4.33 -2.72 17.15
N GLU A 92 -3.51 -3.69 17.54
CA GLU A 92 -2.52 -4.32 16.66
C GLU A 92 -3.19 -5.13 15.55
N GLU A 93 -4.19 -5.96 15.86
CA GLU A 93 -4.94 -6.71 14.84
C GLU A 93 -5.71 -5.78 13.89
N LYS A 94 -6.23 -4.66 14.41
CA LYS A 94 -6.86 -3.60 13.60
C LYS A 94 -5.84 -2.95 12.66
N GLU A 95 -4.64 -2.65 13.16
CA GLU A 95 -3.54 -2.10 12.37
C GLU A 95 -3.15 -3.02 11.19
N LEU A 96 -2.94 -4.30 11.49
CA LEU A 96 -2.57 -5.27 10.46
C LEU A 96 -3.66 -5.44 9.41
N SER A 97 -4.93 -5.41 9.84
CA SER A 97 -6.08 -5.50 8.95
C SER A 97 -6.18 -4.31 8.01
N ARG A 98 -6.06 -3.07 8.53
CA ARG A 98 -6.10 -1.88 7.67
C ARG A 98 -4.93 -1.85 6.69
N ILE A 99 -3.72 -2.23 7.12
CA ILE A 99 -2.56 -2.35 6.22
C ILE A 99 -2.83 -3.40 5.12
N ALA A 100 -3.39 -4.56 5.47
CA ALA A 100 -3.73 -5.61 4.51
C ALA A 100 -4.73 -5.11 3.46
N MET A 101 -5.79 -4.43 3.90
CA MET A 101 -6.84 -3.87 3.05
C MET A 101 -6.30 -2.78 2.13
N ARG A 102 -5.50 -1.85 2.66
CA ARG A 102 -4.80 -0.82 1.87
C ARG A 102 -3.89 -1.45 0.81
N ASN A 103 -3.09 -2.43 1.17
CA ASN A 103 -2.16 -3.08 0.24
C ASN A 103 -2.91 -3.88 -0.83
N MET A 104 -4.03 -4.53 -0.45
CA MET A 104 -4.95 -5.15 -1.41
C MET A 104 -5.51 -4.13 -2.39
N ALA A 105 -5.92 -2.94 -1.92
CA ALA A 105 -6.40 -1.86 -2.75
C ALA A 105 -5.33 -1.38 -3.75
N LEU A 106 -4.09 -1.20 -3.29
CA LEU A 106 -2.95 -0.78 -4.13
C LEU A 106 -2.66 -1.75 -5.28
N ILE A 107 -2.82 -3.06 -5.07
CA ILE A 107 -2.68 -4.05 -6.16
C ILE A 107 -3.72 -3.82 -7.26
N TYR A 108 -4.96 -3.47 -6.89
CA TYR A 108 -6.01 -3.16 -7.87
C TYR A 108 -5.82 -1.77 -8.49
N HIS A 109 -5.38 -0.78 -7.72
CA HIS A 109 -5.10 0.57 -8.18
C HIS A 109 -4.00 0.55 -9.25
N ASN A 110 -2.88 -0.12 -8.94
CA ASN A 110 -1.71 -0.22 -9.81
C ASN A 110 -1.82 -1.35 -10.84
N SER A 111 -3.00 -1.94 -11.04
CA SER A 111 -3.16 -3.10 -11.93
C SER A 111 -2.76 -2.85 -13.38
N HIS A 112 -2.71 -1.58 -13.78
CA HIS A 112 -2.26 -1.13 -15.10
C HIS A 112 -0.73 -1.08 -15.21
N LEU A 113 0.00 -0.72 -14.14
CA LEU A 113 1.46 -0.75 -14.06
C LEU A 113 2.03 -2.18 -13.96
N ILE A 114 1.20 -3.10 -13.47
CA ILE A 114 1.52 -4.53 -13.25
C ILE A 114 1.73 -5.32 -14.56
N ARG A 115 1.59 -4.69 -15.74
CA ARG A 115 1.98 -5.28 -17.03
C ARG A 115 3.00 -4.42 -17.80
N PRO A 116 4.30 -4.51 -17.48
CA PRO A 116 5.31 -4.39 -18.51
C PRO A 116 5.41 -5.76 -19.20
N LEU A 117 4.66 -5.95 -20.29
CA LEU A 117 4.94 -6.98 -21.31
C LEU A 117 5.08 -8.41 -20.76
N GLU A 118 3.97 -9.06 -20.38
CA GLU A 118 3.96 -10.52 -20.25
C GLU A 118 4.45 -11.14 -21.57
N VAL A 119 5.64 -11.77 -21.55
CA VAL A 119 6.23 -12.43 -22.74
C VAL A 119 5.28 -13.48 -23.32
N SER A 120 4.45 -14.10 -22.49
CA SER A 120 3.37 -15.02 -22.90
C SER A 120 2.26 -14.38 -23.74
N ASN A 121 2.05 -13.06 -23.62
CA ASN A 121 1.15 -12.32 -24.49
C ASN A 121 1.87 -11.82 -25.74
N LEU A 122 3.15 -11.44 -25.63
CA LEU A 122 3.99 -11.06 -26.77
C LEU A 122 4.20 -12.22 -27.75
N THR A 123 4.40 -13.43 -27.23
CA THR A 123 4.57 -14.66 -28.03
C THR A 123 3.30 -15.06 -28.80
N LYS A 124 2.14 -14.49 -28.45
CA LYS A 124 0.88 -14.67 -29.18
C LYS A 124 0.63 -13.59 -30.23
N LEU A 125 1.46 -12.54 -30.28
CA LEU A 125 1.34 -11.49 -31.28
C LEU A 125 1.98 -11.95 -32.60
N LYS A 126 1.22 -11.85 -33.69
CA LYS A 126 1.72 -12.18 -35.03
C LYS A 126 2.32 -10.95 -35.73
N LYS A 127 1.85 -9.75 -35.41
CA LYS A 127 2.37 -8.48 -35.93
C LYS A 127 2.41 -7.40 -34.83
N ILE A 128 3.36 -6.47 -34.92
CA ILE A 128 3.47 -5.34 -33.99
C ILE A 128 2.23 -4.43 -34.02
N SER A 129 1.55 -4.34 -35.17
CA SER A 129 0.27 -3.62 -35.31
C SER A 129 -0.90 -4.22 -34.50
N ASP A 130 -0.79 -5.50 -34.10
CA ASP A 130 -1.80 -6.19 -33.28
C ASP A 130 -1.70 -5.79 -31.80
N LEU A 131 -0.63 -5.09 -31.43
CA LEU A 131 -0.42 -4.47 -30.13
C LEU A 131 -1.36 -3.26 -30.02
N LYS A 132 -2.66 -3.53 -29.88
CA LYS A 132 -3.65 -2.51 -29.55
C LYS A 132 -3.24 -1.90 -28.21
N VAL A 133 -2.77 -0.67 -28.22
CA VAL A 133 -2.57 0.16 -27.02
C VAL A 133 -3.86 0.21 -26.18
N ASN A 134 -5.01 0.00 -26.79
CA ASN A 134 -6.31 -0.08 -26.13
C ASN A 134 -6.55 -1.37 -25.30
N ASN A 135 -5.63 -2.34 -25.34
CA ASN A 135 -5.64 -3.55 -24.49
C ASN A 135 -4.73 -3.40 -23.25
N LEU A 136 -4.25 -2.19 -22.95
CA LEU A 136 -3.69 -1.85 -21.64
C LEU A 136 -4.69 -2.32 -20.57
N ALA A 137 -4.21 -3.06 -19.58
CA ALA A 137 -5.07 -3.70 -18.59
C ALA A 137 -5.99 -2.64 -17.95
N LYS A 138 -7.31 -2.83 -18.07
CA LYS A 138 -8.30 -1.92 -17.49
C LYS A 138 -7.96 -1.70 -16.01
N ILE A 139 -7.77 -0.44 -15.63
CA ILE A 139 -7.54 -0.05 -14.23
C ILE A 139 -8.75 -0.52 -13.42
N LYS A 140 -8.51 -1.26 -12.32
CA LYS A 140 -9.59 -1.84 -11.50
C LYS A 140 -9.95 -0.95 -10.32
N LEU A 141 -10.16 0.34 -10.57
CA LEU A 141 -10.35 1.33 -9.50
C LEU A 141 -11.60 1.06 -8.67
N LYS A 142 -12.71 0.54 -9.22
CA LYS A 142 -13.87 0.13 -8.40
C LYS A 142 -13.53 -0.93 -7.37
N ARG A 143 -12.57 -1.82 -7.66
CA ARG A 143 -12.10 -2.82 -6.69
C ARG A 143 -11.13 -2.20 -5.68
N ALA A 144 -10.25 -1.31 -6.13
CA ALA A 144 -9.36 -0.57 -5.22
C ALA A 144 -10.19 0.25 -4.23
N PHE A 145 -11.18 0.99 -4.71
CA PHE A 145 -12.13 1.78 -3.95
C PHE A 145 -12.74 0.99 -2.78
N LYS A 146 -13.37 -0.16 -3.07
CA LYS A 146 -13.97 -1.02 -2.03
C LYS A 146 -12.99 -1.47 -0.94
N TRP A 147 -11.71 -1.66 -1.30
CA TRP A 147 -10.69 -2.05 -0.32
C TRP A 147 -10.15 -0.85 0.46
N TYR A 148 -10.03 0.31 -0.19
CA TYR A 148 -9.72 1.56 0.50
C TYR A 148 -10.83 1.96 1.47
N GLU A 149 -12.12 1.81 1.11
CA GLU A 149 -13.25 2.07 2.03
C GLU A 149 -13.13 1.23 3.30
N LYS A 150 -12.91 -0.09 3.18
CA LYS A 150 -12.74 -0.96 4.35
C LYS A 150 -11.56 -0.56 5.23
N SER A 151 -10.46 -0.13 4.63
CA SER A 151 -9.28 0.35 5.35
C SER A 151 -9.53 1.72 6.00
N PHE A 152 -10.26 2.60 5.30
CA PHE A 152 -10.70 3.90 5.77
C PHE A 152 -11.61 3.79 7.00
N ASP A 153 -12.53 2.82 7.02
CA ASP A 153 -13.40 2.52 8.18
C ASP A 153 -12.59 2.11 9.42
N LEU A 154 -11.32 1.73 9.25
CA LEU A 154 -10.36 1.46 10.32
C LEU A 154 -9.41 2.64 10.57
N TYR A 155 -9.79 3.86 10.18
CA TYR A 155 -9.04 5.11 10.37
C TYR A 155 -7.69 5.15 9.65
N ASP A 156 -7.57 4.47 8.49
CA ASP A 156 -6.35 4.50 7.70
C ASP A 156 -6.21 5.80 6.90
N SER A 157 -5.35 6.70 7.37
CA SER A 157 -5.04 7.98 6.72
C SER A 157 -4.62 7.83 5.25
N GLN A 158 -3.81 6.81 4.92
CA GLN A 158 -3.34 6.60 3.55
C GLN A 158 -4.47 6.14 2.60
N SER A 159 -5.43 5.38 3.11
CA SER A 159 -6.63 4.97 2.35
C SER A 159 -7.59 6.14 2.19
N ALA A 160 -7.77 6.97 3.22
CA ALA A 160 -8.50 8.23 3.09
C ALA A 160 -7.90 9.09 1.97
N TYR A 161 -6.58 9.31 1.97
CA TYR A 161 -5.90 10.03 0.90
C TYR A 161 -6.15 9.42 -0.48
N ASN A 162 -6.01 8.10 -0.62
CA ASN A 162 -6.23 7.43 -1.90
C ASN A 162 -7.69 7.50 -2.38
N LEU A 163 -8.68 7.46 -1.47
CA LEU A 163 -10.08 7.70 -1.81
C LEU A 163 -10.27 9.13 -2.32
N GLY A 164 -9.61 10.11 -1.69
CA GLY A 164 -9.60 11.50 -2.17
C GLY A 164 -9.09 11.61 -3.61
N LEU A 165 -7.98 10.95 -3.93
CA LEU A 165 -7.44 10.90 -5.30
C LEU A 165 -8.42 10.29 -6.30
N LEU A 166 -9.15 9.23 -5.92
CA LEU A 166 -10.12 8.58 -6.80
C LEU A 166 -11.31 9.48 -7.17
N TYR A 167 -11.58 10.52 -6.36
CA TYR A 167 -12.62 11.52 -6.64
C TYR A 167 -12.10 12.75 -7.40
N GLU A 168 -10.80 12.82 -7.72
CA GLU A 168 -10.23 13.91 -8.54
C GLU A 168 -10.39 13.67 -10.05
N SER A 169 -10.71 12.45 -10.48
CA SER A 169 -10.86 12.05 -11.89
C SER A 169 -12.06 11.13 -12.13
N ASP A 170 -12.52 11.09 -13.38
CA ASP A 170 -13.61 10.22 -13.84
C ASP A 170 -13.05 8.88 -14.36
N ASP A 171 -12.83 7.91 -13.46
CA ASP A 171 -12.17 6.65 -13.81
C ASP A 171 -12.90 5.40 -13.32
N ASP A 172 -12.93 4.37 -14.17
CA ASP A 172 -13.61 3.09 -13.93
C ASP A 172 -15.05 3.26 -13.39
N GLY A 173 -15.75 4.37 -13.69
CA GLY A 173 -17.10 4.65 -13.19
C GLY A 173 -17.17 5.10 -11.73
N ILE A 174 -16.08 5.69 -11.22
CA ILE A 174 -16.07 6.61 -10.08
C ILE A 174 -16.12 8.01 -10.70
N GLU A 175 -17.15 8.77 -10.38
CA GLU A 175 -17.33 10.13 -10.90
C GLU A 175 -16.52 11.12 -10.07
N LYS A 176 -15.91 12.09 -10.76
CA LYS A 176 -15.20 13.20 -10.13
C LYS A 176 -16.15 13.98 -9.22
N ASP A 177 -15.73 14.17 -7.98
CA ASP A 177 -16.50 14.90 -6.96
C ASP A 177 -15.53 15.62 -6.02
N GLU A 178 -15.32 16.91 -6.29
CA GLU A 178 -14.36 17.73 -5.54
C GLU A 178 -14.71 17.83 -4.05
N LYS A 179 -16.01 17.83 -3.70
CA LYS A 179 -16.44 17.87 -2.29
C LYS A 179 -16.10 16.57 -1.56
N LYS A 180 -16.26 15.43 -2.23
CA LYS A 180 -15.81 14.15 -1.67
C LYS A 180 -14.29 14.07 -1.59
N ALA A 181 -13.58 14.54 -2.61
CA ALA A 181 -12.12 14.60 -2.57
C ALA A 181 -11.64 15.39 -1.35
N GLU A 182 -12.20 16.60 -1.14
CA GLU A 182 -11.93 17.43 0.03
C GLU A 182 -12.24 16.70 1.35
N TYR A 183 -13.41 16.08 1.47
CA TYR A 183 -13.81 15.31 2.65
C TYR A 183 -12.77 14.25 3.01
N TYR A 184 -12.34 13.45 2.02
CA TYR A 184 -11.37 12.39 2.24
C TYR A 184 -9.98 12.92 2.59
N PHE A 185 -9.53 14.03 2.00
CA PHE A 185 -8.26 14.65 2.38
C PHE A 185 -8.29 15.24 3.79
N ARG A 186 -9.41 15.85 4.21
CA ARG A 186 -9.61 16.29 5.60
C ARG A 186 -9.52 15.10 6.56
N LYS A 187 -10.19 13.99 6.25
CA LYS A 187 -10.10 12.76 7.05
C LYS A 187 -8.70 12.14 7.08
N ALA A 188 -7.95 12.21 5.98
CA ALA A 188 -6.57 11.76 5.97
C ALA A 188 -5.71 12.53 6.99
N ILE A 189 -5.86 13.86 7.05
CA ILE A 189 -5.11 14.72 8.00
C ILE A 189 -5.62 14.51 9.43
N GLU A 190 -6.93 14.30 9.64
CA GLU A 190 -7.51 13.98 10.94
C GLU A 190 -6.96 12.67 11.51
N TYR A 191 -6.75 11.66 10.66
CA TYR A 191 -6.24 10.35 11.08
C TYR A 191 -4.72 10.31 11.23
N ASP A 192 -4.00 11.19 10.53
CA ASP A 192 -2.56 11.39 10.67
C ASP A 192 -2.20 12.82 10.26
N GLU A 193 -1.92 13.67 11.25
CA GLU A 193 -1.54 15.07 11.04
C GLU A 193 -0.25 15.22 10.22
N ASN A 194 0.54 14.16 10.08
CA ASN A 194 1.78 14.15 9.31
C ASN A 194 1.58 13.65 7.87
N ASN A 195 0.32 13.46 7.42
CA ASN A 195 0.03 13.10 6.03
C ASN A 195 0.26 14.30 5.09
N ILE A 196 1.53 14.53 4.75
CA ILE A 196 1.99 15.62 3.87
C ILE A 196 1.31 15.57 2.48
N PRO A 197 1.17 14.41 1.81
CA PRO A 197 0.46 14.34 0.54
C PRO A 197 -0.99 14.85 0.63
N ALA A 198 -1.71 14.50 1.70
CA ALA A 198 -3.07 14.99 1.93
C ALA A 198 -3.11 16.50 2.21
N LYS A 199 -2.19 17.02 3.03
CA LYS A 199 -2.06 18.47 3.27
C LYS A 199 -1.83 19.24 1.97
N LYS A 200 -0.96 18.75 1.09
CA LYS A 200 -0.70 19.38 -0.22
C LYS A 200 -1.96 19.37 -1.10
N LYS A 201 -2.67 18.23 -1.16
CA LYS A 201 -3.90 18.10 -1.96
C LYS A 201 -5.03 18.97 -1.44
N LEU A 202 -5.32 18.91 -0.14
CA LEU A 202 -6.33 19.77 0.49
C LEU A 202 -5.95 21.25 0.37
N GLY A 203 -4.68 21.58 0.61
CA GLY A 203 -4.17 22.95 0.49
C GLY A 203 -4.41 23.54 -0.90
N ASN A 204 -4.14 22.78 -1.96
CA ASN A 204 -4.41 23.21 -3.33
C ASN A 204 -5.90 23.36 -3.62
N ILE A 205 -6.76 22.47 -3.12
CA ILE A 205 -8.22 22.58 -3.29
C ILE A 205 -8.71 23.89 -2.65
N LEU A 206 -8.38 24.10 -1.38
CA LEU A 206 -8.85 25.26 -0.61
C LEU A 206 -8.29 26.59 -1.13
N PHE A 207 -7.02 26.61 -1.59
CA PHE A 207 -6.41 27.79 -2.18
C PHE A 207 -7.14 28.28 -3.45
N ASN A 208 -7.77 27.36 -4.18
CA ASN A 208 -8.51 27.67 -5.41
C ASN A 208 -9.98 28.06 -5.15
N LYS A 209 -10.50 27.93 -3.93
CA LYS A 209 -11.87 28.34 -3.59
C LYS A 209 -11.99 29.86 -3.52
N GLU A 210 -13.20 30.41 -3.57
CA GLU A 210 -13.41 31.87 -3.51
C GLU A 210 -13.33 32.42 -2.08
N ASP A 211 -13.71 31.63 -1.07
CA ASP A 211 -13.75 32.03 0.34
C ASP A 211 -12.35 32.33 0.89
N ALA A 212 -12.19 33.50 1.52
CA ALA A 212 -10.91 33.95 2.03
C ALA A 212 -10.38 33.08 3.20
N ASN A 213 -11.27 32.58 4.06
CA ASN A 213 -10.87 31.75 5.20
C ASN A 213 -10.38 30.37 4.71
N GLU A 214 -11.06 29.81 3.70
CA GLU A 214 -10.63 28.56 3.06
C GLU A 214 -9.27 28.75 2.37
N LYS A 215 -9.06 29.86 1.66
CA LYS A 215 -7.73 30.16 1.07
C LYS A 215 -6.63 30.23 2.13
N ASP A 216 -6.89 30.91 3.25
CA ASP A 216 -5.93 31.04 4.35
C ASP A 216 -5.64 29.69 5.03
N GLU A 217 -6.65 28.83 5.17
CA GLU A 217 -6.46 27.43 5.57
C GLU A 217 -5.58 26.69 4.56
N GLY A 218 -5.86 26.83 3.26
CA GLY A 218 -5.10 26.19 2.20
C GLY A 218 -3.61 26.58 2.22
N LEU A 219 -3.32 27.87 2.38
CA LEU A 219 -1.95 28.38 2.47
C LEU A 219 -1.23 27.86 3.73
N ARG A 220 -1.92 27.77 4.87
CA ARG A 220 -1.36 27.18 6.10
C ARG A 220 -0.97 25.71 5.88
N LEU A 221 -1.86 24.91 5.31
CA LEU A 221 -1.61 23.49 5.03
C LEU A 221 -0.42 23.30 4.06
N LEU A 222 -0.32 24.12 3.02
CA LEU A 222 0.82 24.10 2.08
C LEU A 222 2.13 24.49 2.76
N THR A 223 2.09 25.48 3.67
CA THR A 223 3.27 25.93 4.43
C THR A 223 3.75 24.85 5.40
N GLU A 224 2.83 24.19 6.12
CA GLU A 224 3.17 23.06 7.00
C GLU A 224 3.78 21.91 6.20
N ALA A 225 3.19 21.58 5.05
CA ALA A 225 3.69 20.53 4.17
C ALA A 225 5.11 20.79 3.64
N ALA A 226 5.49 22.06 3.46
CA ALA A 226 6.82 22.45 2.98
C ALA A 226 7.90 22.48 4.06
N ARG A 227 7.53 22.56 5.35
CA ARG A 227 8.50 22.63 6.48
C ARG A 227 9.03 21.27 6.93
N ILE A 228 8.41 20.19 6.47
CA ILE A 228 8.67 18.82 6.93
C ILE A 228 9.57 18.05 5.93
N GLU A 229 9.93 18.66 4.78
CA GLU A 229 10.90 18.15 3.80
C GLU A 229 12.34 18.54 4.15
#